data_AF-A0A317JXC5-F1
#
_entry.id   AF-A0A317JXC5-F1
#
_cell.length_a   1.000
_cell.length_b   1.000
_cell.length_c   1.000
_cell.angle_alpha   90.00
_cell.angle_beta   90.00
_cell.angle_gamma   90.00
#
_symmetry.space_group_name_H-M   'P 1'
#
loop_
_entity.id
_entity.type
_entity.pdbx_description
1 polymer ?
#
loop_
_entity_poly.entity_id
_entity_poly.type
_entity_poly.pdbx_seq_one_letter_code
_entity_poly.pdbx_strand_id
1 'polypeptide(L)'
;MGAIGFSADPAGVSAYVESLRNKFGTRWTYCAFFTKYPLGWFAYAFIGGPYLVMDYNNDGWGPENIDRVFAHETGHIFNCPDEYASSGCDCGGSWGRFGLVNGNCQNCAADGGVPCLMKGNSFELCGYTPGHLGWAPQLAVRNYGYDAGGWRVEKHPRFVVDTTGEGRADIVGFGDAGVYLSRSQPDGRFETPHLIVNDFGYVAGGWRVEKHPRFVVDVNGDGRADIVGFGDAGVYISYAQADGTYGAPQFVVNNFGYVAGGWRVDKHPRFVADTTGDGRADLVGFGYAGVWVSRAQADGTYAAPQLVLNNFGYGAGGWRVEQHPRFVMDVNGDGRADIVGFGDAGVWVSYAQADGTFSAPQFVLNDFGYNSGWRVEKHPRFVVDVTGDGRPDIVGFKDLGVYVSYGQANGTFSAPQLVVANFGYNAGGWRVERHPRFLADTTGDGRRDIVGFGDAGVWVSRALASGGFENPGRVIANFAYSAGGWRVEKHPRFLADITGEGRADVVGFGYAGVWVSRC
;
A
#
# COMPACT_ATOMS: atom_id res chain seq x y z
N MET A 1 27.92 -26.63 -17.73
CA MET A 1 28.48 -26.49 -16.37
C MET A 1 30.01 -26.47 -16.36
N GLY A 2 30.70 -27.49 -16.89
CA GLY A 2 32.17 -27.52 -16.97
C GLY A 2 32.83 -26.22 -17.47
N ALA A 3 32.32 -25.65 -18.56
CA ALA A 3 32.84 -24.42 -19.16
C ALA A 3 32.68 -23.17 -18.27
N ILE A 4 31.82 -23.19 -17.25
CA ILE A 4 31.58 -22.08 -16.32
C ILE A 4 32.10 -22.38 -14.91
N GLY A 5 32.99 -23.37 -14.76
CA GLY A 5 33.71 -23.65 -13.51
C GLY A 5 33.00 -24.57 -12.51
N PHE A 6 31.92 -25.24 -12.92
CA PHE A 6 31.21 -26.23 -12.09
C PHE A 6 31.36 -27.64 -12.69
N SER A 7 31.17 -28.70 -11.90
CA SER A 7 31.22 -30.07 -12.41
C SER A 7 30.20 -30.29 -13.54
N ALA A 8 30.56 -31.11 -14.53
CA ALA A 8 29.72 -31.38 -15.71
C ALA A 8 28.66 -32.47 -15.42
N ASP A 9 27.97 -32.35 -14.29
CA ASP A 9 26.97 -33.28 -13.78
C ASP A 9 25.83 -32.53 -13.05
N PRO A 10 24.75 -33.20 -12.63
CA PRO A 10 23.65 -32.56 -11.89
C PRO A 10 24.08 -31.90 -10.57
N ALA A 11 25.14 -32.40 -9.93
CA ALA A 11 25.69 -31.78 -8.72
C ALA A 11 26.28 -30.39 -9.03
N GLY A 12 26.93 -30.23 -10.18
CA GLY A 12 27.45 -28.94 -10.65
C GLY A 12 26.35 -27.95 -10.97
N VAL A 13 25.21 -28.40 -11.47
CA VAL A 13 24.01 -27.55 -11.66
C VAL A 13 23.50 -27.03 -10.33
N SER A 14 23.37 -27.92 -9.34
CA SER A 14 22.91 -27.56 -7.99
C SER A 14 23.86 -26.56 -7.33
N ALA A 15 25.17 -26.81 -7.43
CA ALA A 15 26.20 -25.92 -6.91
C ALA A 15 26.17 -24.54 -7.58
N TYR A 16 25.97 -24.47 -8.90
CA TYR A 16 25.82 -23.22 -9.62
C TYR A 16 24.60 -22.44 -9.12
N VAL A 17 23.45 -23.10 -9.04
CA VAL A 17 22.19 -22.50 -8.60
C VAL A 17 22.28 -21.98 -7.16
N GLU A 18 22.85 -22.75 -6.23
CA GLU A 18 23.06 -22.29 -4.85
C GLU A 18 24.09 -21.16 -4.75
N SER A 19 25.13 -21.17 -5.59
CA SER A 19 26.11 -20.07 -5.62
C SER A 19 25.45 -18.74 -6.00
N LEU A 20 24.52 -18.76 -6.96
CA LEU A 20 23.76 -17.58 -7.37
C LEU A 20 22.75 -17.16 -6.30
N ARG A 21 22.05 -18.14 -5.69
CA ARG A 21 21.11 -17.88 -4.60
C ARG A 21 21.79 -17.13 -3.45
N ASN A 22 22.95 -17.61 -3.03
CA ASN A 22 23.75 -16.96 -1.97
C ASN A 22 24.29 -15.60 -2.41
N LYS A 23 24.77 -15.49 -3.66
CA LYS A 23 25.31 -14.22 -4.19
C LYS A 23 24.27 -13.11 -4.23
N PHE A 24 23.03 -13.43 -4.60
CA PHE A 24 21.97 -12.45 -4.80
C PHE A 24 20.97 -12.39 -3.63
N GLY A 25 21.14 -13.19 -2.59
CA GLY A 25 20.22 -13.22 -1.45
C GLY A 25 18.79 -13.62 -1.82
N THR A 26 18.60 -14.32 -2.94
CA THR A 26 17.25 -14.67 -3.40
C THR A 26 16.73 -15.91 -2.66
N ARG A 27 15.40 -16.04 -2.58
CA ARG A 27 14.79 -17.25 -1.99
C ARG A 27 14.92 -18.49 -2.88
N TRP A 28 14.98 -18.27 -4.19
CA TRP A 28 15.11 -19.31 -5.20
C TRP A 28 16.00 -18.85 -6.35
N THR A 29 16.62 -19.84 -6.96
CA THR A 29 17.36 -19.74 -8.22
C THR A 29 17.20 -21.09 -8.90
N TYR A 30 17.24 -21.12 -10.22
CA TYR A 30 17.23 -22.35 -11.02
C TYR A 30 17.96 -22.09 -12.35
N CYS A 31 18.30 -23.16 -13.06
CA CYS A 31 19.00 -23.11 -14.34
C CYS A 31 18.09 -23.59 -15.47
N ALA A 32 18.19 -22.98 -16.63
CA ALA A 32 17.48 -23.39 -17.83
C ALA A 32 18.49 -23.82 -18.90
N PHE A 33 18.31 -25.00 -19.46
CA PHE A 33 19.11 -25.50 -20.58
C PHE A 33 18.31 -25.45 -21.87
N PHE A 34 18.76 -24.66 -22.84
CA PHE A 34 18.20 -24.64 -24.19
C PHE A 34 19.08 -25.44 -25.13
N THR A 35 18.50 -26.41 -25.83
CA THR A 35 19.23 -27.33 -26.70
C THR A 35 18.60 -27.41 -28.10
N LYS A 36 19.44 -27.63 -29.11
CA LYS A 36 19.02 -27.96 -30.49
C LYS A 36 19.00 -29.46 -30.77
N TYR A 37 19.36 -30.26 -29.76
CA TYR A 37 19.42 -31.70 -29.84
C TYR A 37 18.09 -32.29 -29.35
N PRO A 38 17.56 -33.32 -30.04
CA PRO A 38 16.29 -33.93 -29.67
C PRO A 38 16.28 -34.42 -28.22
N LEU A 39 15.15 -34.20 -27.56
CA LEU A 39 14.88 -34.66 -26.21
C LEU A 39 13.84 -35.79 -26.21
N GLY A 40 13.77 -36.57 -25.14
CA GLY A 40 12.69 -37.54 -24.92
C GLY A 40 11.32 -36.88 -24.72
N TRP A 41 11.33 -35.67 -24.14
CA TRP A 41 10.21 -34.75 -24.04
C TRP A 41 10.70 -33.38 -24.50
N PHE A 42 9.95 -32.68 -25.34
CA PHE A 42 10.40 -31.42 -25.96
C PHE A 42 10.73 -30.32 -24.93
N ALA A 43 10.15 -30.39 -23.73
CA ALA A 43 10.54 -29.64 -22.55
C ALA A 43 10.29 -30.49 -21.29
N TYR A 44 11.06 -30.27 -20.23
CA TYR A 44 10.79 -30.84 -18.90
C TYR A 44 11.55 -30.08 -17.81
N ALA A 45 10.97 -30.04 -16.61
CA ALA A 45 11.60 -29.56 -15.40
C ALA A 45 11.89 -30.70 -14.40
N PHE A 46 12.94 -30.52 -13.61
CA PHE A 46 13.08 -31.27 -12.37
C PHE A 46 12.12 -30.66 -11.34
N ILE A 47 11.12 -31.43 -10.89
CA ILE A 47 10.12 -30.96 -9.94
C ILE A 47 10.81 -30.51 -8.64
N GLY A 48 10.61 -29.25 -8.26
CA GLY A 48 11.29 -28.63 -7.11
C GLY A 48 12.68 -28.05 -7.41
N GLY A 49 13.11 -28.06 -8.67
CA GLY A 49 14.42 -27.59 -9.11
C GLY A 49 15.52 -28.67 -9.03
N PRO A 50 16.74 -28.40 -9.53
CA PRO A 50 17.27 -27.06 -9.72
C PRO A 50 17.27 -26.58 -11.17
N TYR A 51 16.75 -27.36 -12.13
CA TYR A 51 16.79 -26.97 -13.53
C TYR A 51 15.62 -27.48 -14.36
N LEU A 52 15.48 -26.85 -15.53
CA LEU A 52 14.64 -27.32 -16.63
C LEU A 52 15.46 -27.42 -17.93
N VAL A 53 14.98 -28.23 -18.86
CA VAL A 53 15.60 -28.47 -20.17
C VAL A 53 14.56 -28.29 -21.25
N MET A 54 14.95 -27.66 -22.35
CA MET A 54 14.04 -27.28 -23.41
C MET A 54 14.68 -27.38 -24.80
N ASP A 55 13.98 -28.02 -25.73
CA ASP A 55 14.34 -28.09 -27.15
C ASP A 55 13.86 -26.84 -27.89
N TYR A 56 14.74 -26.23 -28.69
CA TYR A 56 14.41 -25.06 -29.53
C TYR A 56 13.31 -25.31 -30.55
N ASN A 57 13.12 -26.56 -31.00
CA ASN A 57 12.04 -26.92 -31.91
C ASN A 57 10.67 -26.81 -31.24
N ASN A 58 10.60 -26.90 -29.91
CA ASN A 58 9.40 -26.71 -29.10
C ASN A 58 8.20 -27.53 -29.63
N ASP A 59 8.42 -28.82 -29.91
CA ASP A 59 7.45 -29.72 -30.53
C ASP A 59 6.83 -29.22 -31.85
N GLY A 60 7.61 -28.48 -32.65
CA GLY A 60 7.15 -27.91 -33.92
C GLY A 60 6.41 -26.57 -33.77
N TRP A 61 6.23 -26.06 -32.55
CA TRP A 61 5.68 -24.72 -32.30
C TRP A 61 6.70 -23.61 -32.57
N GLY A 62 7.98 -23.97 -32.67
CA GLY A 62 9.06 -23.07 -32.98
C GLY A 62 9.49 -22.15 -31.82
N PRO A 63 10.58 -21.39 -32.04
CA PRO A 63 11.23 -20.59 -31.00
C PRO A 63 10.36 -19.44 -30.46
N GLU A 64 9.36 -18.98 -31.21
CA GLU A 64 8.49 -17.86 -30.80
C GLU A 64 7.48 -18.22 -29.70
N ASN A 65 7.28 -19.51 -29.42
CA ASN A 65 6.40 -19.99 -28.34
C ASN A 65 7.18 -20.54 -27.15
N ILE A 66 8.50 -20.33 -27.12
CA ILE A 66 9.37 -20.87 -26.07
C ILE A 66 9.03 -20.27 -24.71
N ASP A 67 8.72 -18.99 -24.66
CA ASP A 67 8.37 -18.24 -23.46
C ASP A 67 7.26 -18.92 -22.65
N ARG A 68 6.25 -19.44 -23.34
CA ARG A 68 5.07 -20.02 -22.71
C ARG A 68 5.33 -21.40 -22.12
N VAL A 69 6.03 -22.25 -22.87
CA VAL A 69 6.42 -23.58 -22.40
C VAL A 69 7.47 -23.44 -21.28
N PHE A 70 8.42 -22.52 -21.44
CA PHE A 70 9.36 -22.18 -20.39
C PHE A 70 8.67 -21.73 -19.10
N ALA A 71 7.61 -20.92 -19.19
CA ALA A 71 6.82 -20.50 -18.04
C ALA A 71 6.10 -21.70 -17.38
N HIS A 72 5.54 -22.61 -18.17
CA HIS A 72 4.93 -23.84 -17.66
C HIS A 72 5.94 -24.72 -16.91
N GLU A 73 7.10 -24.99 -17.52
CA GLU A 73 8.17 -25.77 -16.89
C GLU A 73 8.74 -25.08 -15.65
N THR A 74 8.78 -23.75 -15.66
CA THR A 74 9.12 -22.97 -14.46
C THR A 74 8.12 -23.22 -13.34
N GLY A 75 6.84 -23.46 -13.63
CA GLY A 75 5.85 -23.87 -12.63
C GLY A 75 6.28 -25.12 -11.86
N HIS A 76 6.76 -26.15 -12.55
CA HIS A 76 7.24 -27.38 -11.92
C HIS A 76 8.50 -27.18 -11.06
N ILE A 77 9.35 -26.20 -11.37
CA ILE A 77 10.46 -25.79 -10.46
C ILE A 77 9.91 -25.42 -9.08
N PHE A 78 8.71 -24.84 -9.02
CA PHE A 78 8.03 -24.50 -7.77
C PHE A 78 7.05 -25.57 -7.27
N ASN A 79 7.10 -26.80 -7.82
CA ASN A 79 6.18 -27.91 -7.54
C ASN A 79 4.73 -27.68 -7.99
N CYS A 80 4.46 -26.80 -8.97
CA CYS A 80 3.13 -26.76 -9.58
C CYS A 80 2.81 -28.12 -10.23
N PRO A 81 1.57 -28.62 -10.12
CA PRO A 81 1.15 -29.82 -10.83
C PRO A 81 0.74 -29.50 -12.26
N ASP A 82 0.80 -30.50 -13.12
CA ASP A 82 0.07 -30.46 -14.39
C ASP A 82 -1.44 -30.52 -14.19
N GLU A 83 -2.18 -29.83 -15.04
CA GLU A 83 -3.64 -29.72 -14.94
C GLU A 83 -4.36 -30.29 -16.18
N TYR A 84 -3.65 -30.66 -17.25
CA TYR A 84 -4.26 -31.27 -18.44
C TYR A 84 -4.61 -32.75 -18.22
N ALA A 85 -5.68 -33.22 -18.87
CA ALA A 85 -6.23 -34.56 -18.64
C ALA A 85 -5.21 -35.70 -18.84
N SER A 86 -4.38 -35.63 -19.89
CA SER A 86 -3.40 -36.67 -20.22
C SER A 86 -2.21 -36.76 -19.26
N SER A 87 -2.02 -35.79 -18.37
CA SER A 87 -1.05 -35.90 -17.27
C SER A 87 -1.48 -36.90 -16.19
N GLY A 88 -2.76 -37.29 -16.18
CA GLY A 88 -3.35 -38.05 -15.08
C GLY A 88 -3.62 -37.20 -13.84
N CYS A 89 -3.76 -35.87 -13.99
CA CYS A 89 -4.05 -34.98 -12.88
C CYS A 89 -5.27 -35.43 -12.07
N ASP A 90 -5.27 -35.08 -10.78
CA ASP A 90 -6.41 -35.19 -9.88
C ASP A 90 -6.62 -33.88 -9.10
N CYS A 91 -7.78 -33.70 -8.45
CA CYS A 91 -8.13 -32.48 -7.70
C CYS A 91 -7.62 -32.50 -6.25
N GLY A 92 -6.73 -33.44 -5.90
CA GLY A 92 -6.16 -33.62 -4.58
C GLY A 92 -4.68 -33.23 -4.53
N GLY A 93 -3.94 -33.98 -3.72
CA GLY A 93 -2.50 -33.80 -3.52
C GLY A 93 -2.13 -32.56 -2.69
N SER A 94 -0.83 -32.31 -2.63
CA SER A 94 -0.22 -31.17 -1.96
C SER A 94 0.87 -30.64 -2.87
N TRP A 95 0.58 -29.52 -3.53
CA TRP A 95 1.41 -29.00 -4.61
C TRP A 95 1.87 -27.57 -4.35
N GLY A 96 2.95 -27.21 -5.02
CA GLY A 96 3.51 -25.88 -4.95
C GLY A 96 4.15 -25.52 -3.61
N ARG A 97 4.48 -24.24 -3.46
CA ARG A 97 5.06 -23.66 -2.23
C ARG A 97 4.21 -23.89 -0.97
N PHE A 98 2.88 -23.83 -1.12
CA PHE A 98 1.94 -23.84 0.01
C PHE A 98 1.19 -25.17 0.18
N GLY A 99 1.53 -26.20 -0.59
CA GLY A 99 0.87 -27.50 -0.50
C GLY A 99 -0.63 -27.45 -0.84
N LEU A 100 -1.00 -26.66 -1.85
CA LEU A 100 -2.39 -26.52 -2.29
C LEU A 100 -2.80 -27.68 -3.18
N VAL A 101 -4.09 -27.99 -3.20
CA VAL A 101 -4.67 -28.97 -4.11
C VAL A 101 -4.59 -28.51 -5.57
N ASN A 102 -4.66 -29.46 -6.50
CA ASN A 102 -4.73 -29.16 -7.93
C ASN A 102 -6.18 -28.95 -8.42
N GLY A 103 -6.86 -27.93 -7.90
CA GLY A 103 -8.29 -27.76 -8.11
C GLY A 103 -8.72 -27.29 -9.51
N ASN A 104 -7.79 -27.04 -10.44
CA ASN A 104 -8.09 -26.76 -11.85
C ASN A 104 -7.83 -27.96 -12.77
N CYS A 105 -7.50 -29.13 -12.21
CA CYS A 105 -7.29 -30.34 -12.97
C CYS A 105 -8.48 -30.67 -13.89
N GLN A 106 -8.18 -30.86 -15.18
CA GLN A 106 -9.15 -31.11 -16.24
C GLN A 106 -9.96 -32.39 -16.04
N ASN A 107 -9.44 -33.38 -15.30
CA ASN A 107 -10.13 -34.65 -15.05
C ASN A 107 -11.27 -34.56 -14.02
N CYS A 108 -11.33 -33.51 -13.20
CA CYS A 108 -12.22 -33.46 -12.04
C CYS A 108 -12.80 -32.09 -11.72
N ALA A 109 -12.19 -31.00 -12.19
CA ALA A 109 -12.76 -29.67 -12.06
C ALA A 109 -14.05 -29.57 -12.88
N ALA A 110 -15.02 -28.80 -12.39
CA ALA A 110 -16.26 -28.53 -13.12
C ALA A 110 -15.95 -27.96 -14.51
N ASP A 111 -16.67 -28.45 -15.53
CA ASP A 111 -16.46 -28.11 -16.95
C ASP A 111 -15.03 -28.35 -17.45
N GLY A 112 -14.26 -29.21 -16.76
CA GLY A 112 -12.86 -29.49 -17.07
C GLY A 112 -11.90 -28.36 -16.68
N GLY A 113 -12.30 -27.44 -15.81
CA GLY A 113 -11.47 -26.33 -15.33
C GLY A 113 -11.34 -25.16 -16.32
N VAL A 114 -10.78 -24.05 -15.84
CA VAL A 114 -10.56 -22.82 -16.62
C VAL A 114 -9.22 -22.86 -17.38
N PRO A 115 -9.00 -21.98 -18.37
CA PRO A 115 -7.69 -21.83 -19.00
C PRO A 115 -6.60 -21.54 -17.95
N CYS A 116 -5.45 -22.18 -18.13
CA CYS A 116 -4.33 -22.06 -17.21
C CYS A 116 -3.02 -22.46 -17.89
N LEU A 117 -1.93 -21.82 -17.48
CA LEU A 117 -0.56 -22.16 -17.83
C LEU A 117 -0.27 -23.64 -17.62
N MET A 118 -0.64 -24.18 -16.45
CA MET A 118 -0.41 -25.58 -16.10
C MET A 118 -1.40 -26.56 -16.77
N LYS A 119 -2.45 -26.06 -17.43
CA LYS A 119 -3.47 -26.88 -18.12
C LYS A 119 -3.26 -26.95 -19.64
N GLY A 120 -2.69 -25.93 -20.26
CA GLY A 120 -2.65 -25.93 -21.72
C GLY A 120 -1.67 -24.96 -22.32
N ASN A 121 -0.65 -24.54 -21.55
CA ASN A 121 0.28 -23.50 -21.95
C ASN A 121 -0.53 -22.30 -22.47
N SER A 122 -1.35 -21.69 -21.62
CA SER A 122 -1.87 -20.33 -21.82
C SER A 122 -1.09 -19.38 -20.92
N PHE A 123 -1.12 -18.07 -21.19
CA PHE A 123 -0.57 -17.08 -20.25
C PHE A 123 -1.52 -16.77 -19.08
N GLU A 124 -2.66 -17.45 -19.02
CA GLU A 124 -3.61 -17.30 -17.91
C GLU A 124 -3.15 -18.14 -16.72
N LEU A 125 -3.36 -17.64 -15.50
CA LEU A 125 -3.17 -18.42 -14.28
C LEU A 125 -4.54 -18.68 -13.66
N CYS A 126 -4.88 -19.94 -13.43
CA CYS A 126 -6.09 -20.31 -12.72
C CYS A 126 -6.02 -19.83 -11.24
N GLY A 127 -7.10 -20.00 -10.48
CA GLY A 127 -7.11 -19.59 -9.07
C GLY A 127 -6.09 -20.32 -8.16
N TYR A 128 -5.53 -21.45 -8.61
CA TYR A 128 -4.63 -22.29 -7.81
C TYR A 128 -3.14 -22.05 -8.13
N THR A 129 -2.77 -21.88 -9.40
CA THR A 129 -1.37 -21.76 -9.84
C THR A 129 -0.59 -20.63 -9.15
N PRO A 130 -1.14 -19.42 -8.92
CA PRO A 130 -0.43 -18.39 -8.17
C PRO A 130 -0.04 -18.88 -6.77
N GLY A 131 -0.94 -19.58 -6.07
CA GLY A 131 -0.63 -20.15 -4.77
C GLY A 131 0.40 -21.28 -4.87
N HIS A 132 0.38 -22.08 -5.94
CA HIS A 132 1.44 -23.06 -6.15
C HIS A 132 2.82 -22.41 -6.39
N LEU A 133 2.88 -21.32 -7.16
CA LEU A 133 4.08 -20.52 -7.41
C LEU A 133 4.55 -19.74 -6.17
N GLY A 134 3.69 -19.60 -5.16
CA GLY A 134 3.98 -18.88 -3.92
C GLY A 134 3.46 -17.44 -3.85
N TRP A 135 2.60 -17.05 -4.78
CA TRP A 135 1.99 -15.72 -4.95
C TRP A 135 0.59 -15.62 -4.30
N ALA A 136 0.40 -16.30 -3.17
CA ALA A 136 -0.86 -16.25 -2.41
C ALA A 136 -0.72 -15.43 -1.12
N PRO A 137 -1.79 -14.71 -0.70
CA PRO A 137 -1.81 -14.02 0.57
C PRO A 137 -1.45 -14.95 1.73
N GLN A 138 -0.57 -14.48 2.62
CA GLN A 138 -0.10 -15.20 3.79
C GLN A 138 -0.67 -14.59 5.06
N LEU A 139 -1.17 -15.43 5.97
CA LEU A 139 -1.54 -14.97 7.30
C LEU A 139 -0.26 -14.70 8.10
N ALA A 140 0.07 -13.44 8.28
CA ALA A 140 1.29 -12.98 8.93
C ALA A 140 1.14 -12.89 10.46
N VAL A 141 0.00 -12.40 10.95
CA VAL A 141 -0.27 -12.23 12.39
C VAL A 141 -1.68 -12.70 12.71
N ARG A 142 -1.85 -13.60 13.69
CA ARG A 142 -3.16 -14.09 14.19
C ARG A 142 -3.78 -13.15 15.24
N ASN A 143 -3.81 -11.86 14.93
CA ASN A 143 -4.41 -10.77 15.72
C ASN A 143 -4.71 -9.60 14.76
N TYR A 144 -5.17 -8.46 15.28
CA TYR A 144 -5.58 -7.28 14.50
C TYR A 144 -6.75 -7.53 13.53
N GLY A 145 -7.29 -8.74 13.52
CA GLY A 145 -8.37 -9.18 12.66
C GLY A 145 -9.74 -8.99 13.31
N TYR A 146 -10.78 -9.08 12.48
CA TYR A 146 -12.15 -8.91 12.94
C TYR A 146 -12.54 -9.98 13.97
N ASP A 147 -12.22 -11.25 13.70
CA ASP A 147 -12.45 -12.34 14.65
C ASP A 147 -11.22 -12.54 15.54
N ALA A 148 -10.03 -12.65 14.92
CA ALA A 148 -8.77 -12.80 15.62
C ALA A 148 -8.36 -11.49 16.29
N GLY A 149 -8.64 -11.38 17.59
CA GLY A 149 -8.37 -10.20 18.41
C GLY A 149 -9.55 -9.23 18.53
N GLY A 150 -10.66 -9.46 17.85
CA GLY A 150 -11.89 -8.68 18.03
C GLY A 150 -11.81 -7.23 17.52
N TRP A 151 -10.99 -6.95 16.51
CA TRP A 151 -10.75 -5.59 16.03
C TRP A 151 -11.92 -5.05 15.21
N ARG A 152 -12.19 -3.74 15.31
CA ARG A 152 -13.39 -3.09 14.78
C ARG A 152 -13.02 -1.76 14.17
N VAL A 153 -13.49 -1.44 12.97
CA VAL A 153 -13.14 -0.18 12.28
C VAL A 153 -13.70 1.02 13.05
N GLU A 154 -14.88 0.88 13.63
CA GLU A 154 -15.56 1.91 14.40
C GLU A 154 -14.97 2.15 15.80
N LYS A 155 -13.99 1.35 16.24
CA LYS A 155 -13.34 1.49 17.56
C LYS A 155 -11.82 1.58 17.49
N HIS A 156 -11.22 0.79 16.62
CA HIS A 156 -9.80 0.43 16.66
C HIS A 156 -9.08 0.82 15.35
N PRO A 157 -8.50 2.03 15.27
CA PRO A 157 -7.57 2.40 14.22
C PRO A 157 -6.38 1.45 14.13
N ARG A 158 -5.96 1.18 12.90
CA ARG A 158 -4.83 0.30 12.57
C ARG A 158 -4.01 0.98 11.47
N PHE A 159 -2.70 0.89 11.59
CA PHE A 159 -1.72 1.52 10.72
C PHE A 159 -0.63 0.53 10.34
N VAL A 160 -0.01 0.78 9.20
CA VAL A 160 1.19 0.07 8.74
C VAL A 160 2.22 1.15 8.44
N VAL A 161 3.23 1.28 9.31
CA VAL A 161 4.14 2.43 9.36
C VAL A 161 5.46 2.02 9.99
N ASP A 162 6.58 2.53 9.48
CA ASP A 162 7.88 2.31 10.09
C ASP A 162 7.97 3.01 11.45
N THR A 163 8.07 2.23 12.53
CA THR A 163 8.16 2.78 13.89
C THR A 163 9.59 2.99 14.38
N THR A 164 10.58 2.53 13.61
CA THR A 164 11.98 2.46 14.05
C THR A 164 12.93 3.29 13.18
N GLY A 165 12.52 3.68 11.98
CA GLY A 165 13.33 4.40 10.99
C GLY A 165 14.22 3.48 10.15
N GLU A 166 13.92 2.18 10.12
CA GLU A 166 14.73 1.17 9.44
C GLU A 166 14.30 0.87 7.99
N GLY A 167 13.31 1.61 7.49
CA GLY A 167 12.76 1.48 6.15
C GLY A 167 11.75 0.34 5.99
N ARG A 168 11.29 -0.28 7.09
CA ARG A 168 10.29 -1.35 7.07
C ARG A 168 9.08 -0.97 7.90
N ALA A 169 7.89 -1.18 7.35
CA ALA A 169 6.66 -0.80 8.01
C ALA A 169 6.17 -1.88 9.00
N ASP A 170 5.89 -1.43 10.23
CA ASP A 170 5.37 -2.24 11.32
C ASP A 170 3.85 -2.14 11.41
N ILE A 171 3.22 -3.08 12.12
CA ILE A 171 1.78 -3.03 12.38
C ILE A 171 1.55 -2.35 13.72
N VAL A 172 0.81 -1.23 13.70
CA VAL A 172 0.37 -0.52 14.91
C VAL A 172 -1.15 -0.55 15.00
N GLY A 173 -1.68 -0.97 16.14
CA GLY A 173 -3.13 -1.01 16.39
C GLY A 173 -3.52 -0.37 17.70
N PHE A 174 -4.50 0.52 17.66
CA PHE A 174 -5.10 1.14 18.83
C PHE A 174 -6.30 0.29 19.29
N GLY A 175 -6.06 -0.67 20.19
CA GLY A 175 -7.05 -1.65 20.67
C GLY A 175 -7.88 -1.18 21.87
N ASP A 176 -8.49 -2.10 22.61
CA ASP A 176 -9.24 -1.78 23.83
C ASP A 176 -8.31 -1.35 24.97
N ALA A 177 -7.25 -2.12 25.23
CA ALA A 177 -6.32 -1.90 26.34
C ALA A 177 -5.20 -0.89 26.05
N GLY A 178 -5.11 -0.39 24.81
CA GLY A 178 -4.13 0.62 24.41
C GLY A 178 -3.51 0.33 23.06
N VAL A 179 -2.27 0.77 22.84
CA VAL A 179 -1.56 0.63 21.56
C VAL A 179 -0.74 -0.65 21.53
N TYR A 180 -0.94 -1.46 20.49
CA TYR A 180 -0.22 -2.70 20.23
C TYR A 180 0.70 -2.57 19.02
N LEU A 181 1.90 -3.12 19.14
CA LEU A 181 2.91 -3.16 18.08
C LEU A 181 3.25 -4.60 17.70
N SER A 182 3.37 -4.82 16.40
CA SER A 182 3.99 -6.00 15.79
C SER A 182 5.06 -5.51 14.83
N ARG A 183 6.34 -5.59 15.22
CA ARG A 183 7.46 -5.15 14.37
C ARG A 183 7.67 -6.10 13.20
N SER A 184 7.98 -5.54 12.05
CA SER A 184 8.36 -6.24 10.84
C SER A 184 9.78 -6.81 10.96
N GLN A 185 10.06 -7.88 10.22
CA GLN A 185 11.36 -8.54 10.17
C GLN A 185 11.85 -8.58 8.72
N PRO A 186 13.16 -8.57 8.46
CA PRO A 186 13.70 -8.59 7.09
C PRO A 186 13.24 -9.76 6.22
N ASP A 187 12.82 -10.87 6.83
CA ASP A 187 12.28 -12.02 6.10
C ASP A 187 10.77 -11.91 5.80
N GLY A 188 10.16 -10.77 6.15
CA GLY A 188 8.76 -10.41 6.01
C GLY A 188 7.80 -11.13 6.97
N ARG A 189 8.30 -11.63 8.10
CA ARG A 189 7.49 -12.01 9.27
C ARG A 189 7.27 -10.80 10.18
N PHE A 190 6.32 -10.94 11.11
CA PHE A 190 6.06 -9.95 12.16
C PHE A 190 6.22 -10.58 13.54
N GLU A 191 6.64 -9.78 14.50
CA GLU A 191 6.63 -10.14 15.91
C GLU A 191 5.19 -10.38 16.41
N THR A 192 5.07 -11.17 17.48
CA THR A 192 3.79 -11.32 18.17
C THR A 192 3.36 -9.96 18.75
N PRO A 193 2.10 -9.56 18.59
CA PRO A 193 1.62 -8.28 19.08
C PRO A 193 1.80 -8.16 20.58
N HIS A 194 2.36 -7.04 21.01
CA HIS A 194 2.51 -6.70 22.42
C HIS A 194 2.04 -5.26 22.68
N LEU A 195 1.54 -5.02 23.89
CA LEU A 195 1.09 -3.69 24.31
C LEU A 195 2.30 -2.79 24.53
N ILE A 196 2.38 -1.67 23.82
CA ILE A 196 3.47 -0.68 23.94
C ILE A 196 3.06 0.55 24.76
N VAL A 197 1.77 0.89 24.77
CA VAL A 197 1.23 2.02 25.54
C VAL A 197 -0.12 1.64 26.15
N ASN A 198 -0.29 1.75 27.46
CA ASN A 198 -1.55 1.49 28.18
C ASN A 198 -2.45 2.74 28.22
N ASP A 199 -2.67 3.34 27.05
CA ASP A 199 -3.53 4.49 26.77
C ASP A 199 -3.84 4.51 25.26
N PHE A 200 -4.52 5.53 24.74
CA PHE A 200 -4.96 5.66 23.35
C PHE A 200 -5.93 4.56 22.88
N GLY A 201 -6.39 3.71 23.81
CA GLY A 201 -7.29 2.60 23.57
C GLY A 201 -8.76 2.94 23.80
N TYR A 202 -9.66 2.07 23.34
CA TYR A 202 -11.09 2.28 23.51
C TYR A 202 -11.51 2.24 24.99
N VAL A 203 -10.92 1.33 25.78
CA VAL A 203 -11.11 1.22 27.23
C VAL A 203 -10.03 2.03 27.96
N ALA A 204 -8.75 1.77 27.68
CA ALA A 204 -7.64 2.50 28.26
C ALA A 204 -7.57 3.92 27.69
N GLY A 205 -7.98 4.92 28.48
CA GLY A 205 -8.04 6.33 28.07
C GLY A 205 -9.36 6.75 27.41
N GLY A 206 -10.27 5.82 27.11
CA GLY A 206 -11.62 6.15 26.63
C GLY A 206 -11.68 6.73 25.21
N TRP A 207 -10.75 6.36 24.34
CA TRP A 207 -10.63 6.94 22.99
C TRP A 207 -11.73 6.47 22.04
N ARG A 208 -12.14 7.34 21.11
CA ARG A 208 -13.32 7.14 20.24
C ARG A 208 -13.02 7.60 18.82
N VAL A 209 -13.30 6.77 17.81
CA VAL A 209 -13.00 7.10 16.41
C VAL A 209 -13.81 8.31 15.93
N GLU A 210 -15.05 8.43 16.40
CA GLU A 210 -15.97 9.51 16.07
C GLU A 210 -15.66 10.84 16.77
N LYS A 211 -14.60 10.90 17.60
CA LYS A 211 -14.20 12.12 18.32
C LYS A 211 -12.70 12.42 18.23
N HIS A 212 -11.88 11.39 18.36
CA HIS A 212 -10.46 11.47 18.71
C HIS A 212 -9.58 10.86 17.60
N PRO A 213 -9.05 11.69 16.68
CA PRO A 213 -7.99 11.30 15.76
C PRO A 213 -6.74 10.83 16.49
N ARG A 214 -6.10 9.80 15.94
CA ARG A 214 -4.86 9.20 16.41
C ARG A 214 -3.94 8.98 15.22
N PHE A 215 -2.65 9.27 15.41
CA PHE A 215 -1.62 9.21 14.38
C PHE A 215 -0.40 8.47 14.92
N VAL A 216 0.38 7.94 13.98
CA VAL A 216 1.68 7.32 14.23
C VAL A 216 2.66 8.00 13.29
N VAL A 217 3.48 8.91 13.82
CA VAL A 217 4.29 9.85 13.04
C VAL A 217 5.45 10.35 13.89
N ASP A 218 6.63 10.51 13.28
CA ASP A 218 7.78 11.14 13.92
C ASP A 218 7.49 12.62 14.15
N VAL A 219 7.39 13.05 15.41
CA VAL A 219 7.13 14.46 15.74
C VAL A 219 8.37 15.23 16.17
N ASN A 220 9.46 14.54 16.49
CA ASN A 220 10.66 15.13 17.07
C ASN A 220 11.88 15.08 16.13
N GLY A 221 11.75 14.46 14.95
CA GLY A 221 12.76 14.36 13.91
C GLY A 221 13.82 13.30 14.18
N ASP A 222 13.54 12.32 15.05
CA ASP A 222 14.49 11.30 15.46
C ASP A 222 14.48 10.03 14.60
N GLY A 223 13.63 10.00 13.57
CA GLY A 223 13.43 8.92 12.62
C GLY A 223 12.46 7.84 13.09
N ARG A 224 11.91 7.91 14.31
CA ARG A 224 10.98 6.92 14.87
C ARG A 224 9.58 7.50 14.96
N ALA A 225 8.57 6.70 14.63
CA ALA A 225 7.19 7.17 14.68
C ALA A 225 6.64 7.17 16.12
N ASP A 226 6.26 8.36 16.59
CA ASP A 226 5.61 8.59 17.88
C ASP A 226 4.10 8.34 17.81
N ILE A 227 3.47 8.14 18.98
CA ILE A 227 2.01 8.04 19.08
C ILE A 227 1.43 9.41 19.42
N VAL A 228 0.58 9.94 18.53
CA VAL A 228 -0.10 11.23 18.74
C VAL A 228 -1.61 11.01 18.83
N GLY A 229 -2.26 11.61 19.84
CA GLY A 229 -3.70 11.54 20.01
C GLY A 229 -4.33 12.90 20.30
N PHE A 230 -5.36 13.25 19.53
CA PHE A 230 -6.20 14.42 19.75
C PHE A 230 -7.44 14.02 20.58
N GLY A 231 -7.33 14.07 21.90
CA GLY A 231 -8.34 13.60 22.86
C GLY A 231 -9.42 14.62 23.21
N ASP A 232 -10.08 14.45 24.36
CA ASP A 232 -11.09 15.40 24.85
C ASP A 232 -10.46 16.73 25.31
N ALA A 233 -9.43 16.65 26.15
CA ALA A 233 -8.78 17.81 26.78
C ALA A 233 -7.71 18.48 25.90
N GLY A 234 -7.29 17.83 24.82
CA GLY A 234 -6.29 18.36 23.90
C GLY A 234 -5.40 17.28 23.31
N VAL A 235 -4.13 17.61 23.05
CA VAL A 235 -3.19 16.71 22.35
C VAL A 235 -2.26 16.02 23.35
N TYR A 236 -2.13 14.71 23.16
CA TYR A 236 -1.22 13.85 23.91
C TYR A 236 -0.22 13.18 22.96
N ILE A 237 1.03 13.07 23.38
CA ILE A 237 2.09 12.40 22.62
C ILE A 237 2.81 11.39 23.51
N SER A 238 3.02 10.18 22.99
CA SER A 238 3.86 9.15 23.59
C SER A 238 5.04 8.90 22.67
N TYR A 239 6.23 9.31 23.11
CA TYR A 239 7.45 9.31 22.31
C TYR A 239 8.09 7.93 22.20
N ALA A 240 8.46 7.54 20.98
CA ALA A 240 9.23 6.35 20.69
C ALA A 240 10.67 6.49 21.19
N GLN A 241 11.18 5.45 21.86
CA GLN A 241 12.53 5.42 22.40
C GLN A 241 13.45 4.58 21.52
N ALA A 242 14.75 4.85 21.58
CA ALA A 242 15.75 4.15 20.78
C ALA A 242 15.84 2.63 21.08
N ASP A 243 15.37 2.18 22.25
CA ASP A 243 15.29 0.75 22.61
C ASP A 243 14.00 0.07 22.10
N GLY A 244 13.16 0.81 21.37
CA GLY A 244 11.88 0.35 20.85
C GLY A 244 10.74 0.31 21.87
N THR A 245 10.93 0.92 23.04
CA THR A 245 9.84 1.20 24.00
C THR A 245 9.17 2.54 23.71
N TYR A 246 8.03 2.80 24.36
CA TYR A 246 7.32 4.07 24.26
C TYR A 246 7.18 4.71 25.64
N GLY A 247 7.39 6.02 25.70
CA GLY A 247 7.24 6.80 26.93
C GLY A 247 5.78 6.88 27.40
N ALA A 248 5.57 7.34 28.63
CA ALA A 248 4.22 7.65 29.11
C ALA A 248 3.59 8.79 28.27
N PRO A 249 2.28 8.77 27.98
CA PRO A 249 1.61 9.85 27.27
C PRO A 249 1.79 11.19 27.97
N GLN A 250 2.29 12.19 27.24
CA GLN A 250 2.49 13.55 27.70
C GLN A 250 1.40 14.45 27.14
N PHE A 251 0.77 15.26 27.99
CA PHE A 251 -0.16 16.30 27.55
C PHE A 251 0.62 17.51 27.04
N VAL A 252 0.55 17.79 25.74
CA VAL A 252 1.41 18.80 25.09
C VAL A 252 0.66 20.09 24.75
N VAL A 253 -0.64 20.03 24.46
CA VAL A 253 -1.42 21.21 24.05
C VAL A 253 -2.85 21.16 24.57
N ASN A 254 -3.29 22.23 25.25
CA ASN A 254 -4.67 22.44 25.70
C ASN A 254 -5.55 23.11 24.62
N ASN A 255 -5.68 22.44 23.47
CA ASN A 255 -6.54 22.79 22.34
C ASN A 255 -6.59 21.59 21.38
N PHE A 256 -7.23 21.74 20.21
CA PHE A 256 -7.41 20.67 19.22
C PHE A 256 -8.21 19.45 19.72
N GLY A 257 -8.78 19.54 20.92
CA GLY A 257 -9.53 18.49 21.59
C GLY A 257 -11.03 18.59 21.36
N TYR A 258 -11.73 17.48 21.61
CA TYR A 258 -13.19 17.45 21.46
C TYR A 258 -13.90 18.43 22.43
N VAL A 259 -13.39 18.54 23.66
CA VAL A 259 -13.85 19.52 24.65
C VAL A 259 -13.02 20.79 24.55
N ALA A 260 -11.69 20.68 24.64
CA ALA A 260 -10.79 21.83 24.54
C ALA A 260 -10.72 22.38 23.10
N GLY A 261 -11.43 23.47 22.85
CA GLY A 261 -11.54 24.11 21.53
C GLY A 261 -12.70 23.61 20.67
N GLY A 262 -13.46 22.60 21.12
CA GLY A 262 -14.70 22.18 20.45
C GLY A 262 -14.50 21.51 19.09
N TRP A 263 -13.39 20.79 18.91
CA TRP A 263 -13.04 20.16 17.63
C TRP A 263 -13.93 18.96 17.31
N ARG A 264 -14.23 18.72 16.03
CA ARG A 264 -15.23 17.74 15.58
C ARG A 264 -14.75 17.07 14.31
N VAL A 265 -14.77 15.74 14.24
CA VAL A 265 -14.24 15.00 13.09
C VAL A 265 -15.04 15.23 11.80
N ASP A 266 -16.33 15.51 11.91
CA ASP A 266 -17.23 15.81 10.79
C ASP A 266 -17.09 17.24 10.24
N LYS A 267 -16.28 18.10 10.90
CA LYS A 267 -16.13 19.52 10.51
C LYS A 267 -14.70 19.99 10.41
N HIS A 268 -13.84 19.50 11.31
CA HIS A 268 -12.54 20.06 11.61
C HIS A 268 -11.43 18.99 11.46
N PRO A 269 -10.89 18.83 10.24
CA PRO A 269 -9.69 18.02 10.01
C PRO A 269 -8.50 18.47 10.86
N ARG A 270 -7.69 17.50 11.29
CA ARG A 270 -6.47 17.69 12.09
C ARG A 270 -5.35 16.85 11.49
N PHE A 271 -4.14 17.39 11.48
CA PHE A 271 -2.94 16.80 10.89
C PHE A 271 -1.73 17.05 11.79
N VAL A 272 -0.67 16.31 11.50
CA VAL A 272 0.65 16.43 12.15
C VAL A 272 1.66 16.47 11.02
N ALA A 273 2.36 17.59 10.83
CA ALA A 273 3.28 17.81 9.70
C ALA A 273 4.27 18.93 10.02
N ASP A 274 5.50 18.83 9.52
CA ASP A 274 6.50 19.90 9.66
C ASP A 274 6.14 21.08 8.75
N THR A 275 5.62 22.17 9.33
CA THR A 275 5.24 23.37 8.57
C THR A 275 6.35 24.42 8.51
N THR A 276 7.50 24.16 9.14
CA THR A 276 8.60 25.13 9.23
C THR A 276 9.88 24.66 8.54
N GLY A 277 10.00 23.35 8.26
CA GLY A 277 11.14 22.72 7.62
C GLY A 277 12.29 22.47 8.60
N ASP A 278 11.97 22.39 9.90
CA ASP A 278 12.95 22.24 10.97
C ASP A 278 13.15 20.79 11.44
N GLY A 279 12.47 19.86 10.76
CA GLY A 279 12.48 18.42 11.01
C GLY A 279 11.51 17.96 12.09
N ARG A 280 10.73 18.85 12.70
CA ARG A 280 9.76 18.51 13.76
C ARG A 280 8.33 18.75 13.26
N ALA A 281 7.43 17.83 13.59
CA ALA A 281 6.06 17.93 13.12
C ALA A 281 5.20 18.84 14.03
N ASP A 282 4.59 19.85 13.41
CA ASP A 282 3.65 20.77 14.04
C ASP A 282 2.24 20.17 14.09
N LEU A 283 1.40 20.70 14.99
CA LEU A 283 0.00 20.32 15.09
C LEU A 283 -0.84 21.29 14.27
N VAL A 284 -1.50 20.79 13.22
CA VAL A 284 -2.28 21.59 12.27
C VAL A 284 -3.76 21.24 12.39
N GLY A 285 -4.63 22.24 12.53
CA GLY A 285 -6.07 22.05 12.64
C GLY A 285 -6.86 23.02 11.78
N PHE A 286 -7.76 22.48 10.95
CA PHE A 286 -8.71 23.24 10.15
C PHE A 286 -9.98 23.51 10.97
N GLY A 287 -9.96 24.57 11.79
CA GLY A 287 -11.03 24.91 12.73
C GLY A 287 -12.20 25.67 12.10
N TYR A 288 -13.07 26.24 12.94
CA TYR A 288 -14.19 27.06 12.46
C TYR A 288 -13.71 28.36 11.82
N ALA A 289 -12.80 29.08 12.49
CA ALA A 289 -12.29 30.39 12.06
C ALA A 289 -11.15 30.32 11.02
N GLY A 290 -10.71 29.14 10.63
CA GLY A 290 -9.61 28.94 9.69
C GLY A 290 -8.58 27.93 10.20
N VAL A 291 -7.34 28.04 9.74
CA VAL A 291 -6.26 27.09 10.07
C VAL A 291 -5.49 27.56 11.29
N TRP A 292 -5.37 26.65 12.25
CA TRP A 292 -4.61 26.82 13.49
C TRP A 292 -3.38 25.94 13.47
N VAL A 293 -2.24 26.48 13.91
CA VAL A 293 -0.99 25.74 14.05
C VAL A 293 -0.43 25.92 15.46
N SER A 294 -0.03 24.82 16.08
CA SER A 294 0.79 24.83 17.29
C SER A 294 2.14 24.22 16.95
N ARG A 295 3.18 25.06 17.02
CA ARG A 295 4.51 24.72 16.51
C ARG A 295 5.32 23.88 17.48
N ALA A 296 5.93 22.81 16.99
CA ALA A 296 6.92 22.05 17.74
C ALA A 296 8.15 22.93 18.00
N GLN A 297 8.71 22.85 19.21
CA GLN A 297 9.89 23.61 19.61
C GLN A 297 11.08 22.67 19.79
N ALA A 298 12.29 23.20 19.65
CA ALA A 298 13.52 22.42 19.81
C ALA A 298 13.71 21.84 21.22
N ASP A 299 13.04 22.39 22.23
CA ASP A 299 13.05 21.87 23.60
C ASP A 299 12.01 20.75 23.86
N GLY A 300 11.30 20.30 22.81
CA GLY A 300 10.28 19.27 22.87
C GLY A 300 8.89 19.79 23.27
N THR A 301 8.72 21.09 23.54
CA THR A 301 7.42 21.68 23.84
C THR A 301 6.66 22.09 22.58
N TYR A 302 5.37 22.40 22.73
CA TYR A 302 4.54 22.97 21.66
C TYR A 302 4.10 24.39 22.01
N ALA A 303 4.26 25.31 21.06
CA ALA A 303 3.85 26.70 21.23
C ALA A 303 2.32 26.84 21.33
N ALA A 304 1.84 27.91 21.96
CA ALA A 304 0.41 28.20 22.02
C ALA A 304 -0.21 28.27 20.60
N PRO A 305 -1.34 27.59 20.34
CA PRO A 305 -1.95 27.54 19.01
C PRO A 305 -2.23 28.94 18.45
N GLN A 306 -1.83 29.20 17.21
CA GLN A 306 -2.05 30.46 16.50
C GLN A 306 -2.96 30.25 15.30
N LEU A 307 -3.88 31.20 15.05
CA LEU A 307 -4.63 31.25 13.80
C LEU A 307 -3.71 31.79 12.71
N VAL A 308 -3.22 30.92 11.83
CA VAL A 308 -2.27 31.28 10.77
C VAL A 308 -2.95 31.68 9.46
N LEU A 309 -4.18 31.22 9.24
CA LEU A 309 -4.96 31.56 8.04
C LEU A 309 -6.45 31.70 8.36
N ASN A 310 -7.06 32.79 7.91
CA ASN A 310 -8.52 32.98 7.94
C ASN A 310 -9.19 32.42 6.66
N ASN A 311 -8.90 31.17 6.34
CA ASN A 311 -9.52 30.40 5.25
C ASN A 311 -9.38 28.90 5.54
N PHE A 312 -9.83 28.02 4.64
CA PHE A 312 -9.84 26.55 4.80
C PHE A 312 -10.62 26.00 6.01
N GLY A 313 -11.30 26.89 6.75
CA GLY A 313 -12.07 26.58 7.93
C GLY A 313 -13.56 26.36 7.64
N TYR A 314 -14.27 25.81 8.62
CA TYR A 314 -15.70 25.52 8.48
C TYR A 314 -16.52 26.80 8.27
N GLY A 315 -16.27 27.83 9.08
CA GLY A 315 -16.87 29.16 8.93
C GLY A 315 -16.07 30.04 7.97
N ALA A 316 -14.74 30.05 8.10
CA ALA A 316 -13.84 30.82 7.25
C ALA A 316 -13.60 30.12 5.91
N GLY A 317 -14.28 30.58 4.86
CA GLY A 317 -14.20 30.02 3.50
C GLY A 317 -15.21 28.91 3.22
N GLY A 318 -16.02 28.49 4.20
CA GLY A 318 -17.13 27.57 3.97
C GLY A 318 -16.73 26.12 3.68
N TRP A 319 -15.56 25.68 4.14
CA TRP A 319 -15.03 24.35 3.83
C TRP A 319 -15.81 23.26 4.56
N ARG A 320 -15.98 22.10 3.91
CA ARG A 320 -16.86 21.00 4.36
C ARG A 320 -16.14 19.68 4.20
N VAL A 321 -16.21 18.78 5.19
CA VAL A 321 -15.49 17.49 5.12
C VAL A 321 -16.10 16.59 4.04
N GLU A 322 -17.42 16.69 3.85
CA GLU A 322 -18.19 15.92 2.88
C GLU A 322 -18.10 16.44 1.43
N GLN A 323 -17.43 17.57 1.19
CA GLN A 323 -17.30 18.17 -0.16
C GLN A 323 -15.85 18.53 -0.51
N HIS A 324 -15.11 19.06 0.46
CA HIS A 324 -13.86 19.77 0.28
C HIS A 324 -12.68 19.12 1.03
N PRO A 325 -12.05 18.07 0.45
CA PRO A 325 -10.81 17.50 0.97
C PRO A 325 -9.72 18.56 1.12
N ARG A 326 -8.93 18.42 2.18
CA ARG A 326 -7.78 19.26 2.51
C ARG A 326 -6.62 18.38 2.93
N PHE A 327 -5.41 18.77 2.58
CA PHE A 327 -4.17 18.07 2.85
C PHE A 327 -3.12 19.04 3.36
N VAL A 328 -2.14 18.52 4.10
CA VAL A 328 -0.98 19.26 4.59
C VAL A 328 0.26 18.50 4.15
N MET A 329 1.00 19.03 3.17
CA MET A 329 2.20 18.41 2.60
C MET A 329 3.02 19.41 1.78
N ASP A 330 4.32 19.16 1.64
CA ASP A 330 5.21 19.97 0.80
C ASP A 330 4.86 19.75 -0.68
N VAL A 331 4.39 20.81 -1.37
CA VAL A 331 4.06 20.74 -2.81
C VAL A 331 5.00 21.54 -3.70
N ASN A 332 6.00 22.21 -3.12
CA ASN A 332 6.94 23.06 -3.86
C ASN A 332 8.42 22.60 -3.69
N GLY A 333 8.66 21.56 -2.89
CA GLY A 333 9.96 20.94 -2.64
C GLY A 333 10.86 21.73 -1.68
N ASP A 334 10.29 22.62 -0.86
CA ASP A 334 11.06 23.48 0.05
C ASP A 334 11.27 22.90 1.47
N GLY A 335 10.77 21.67 1.69
CA GLY A 335 10.84 20.95 2.96
C GLY A 335 9.75 21.32 3.97
N ARG A 336 8.81 22.20 3.63
CA ARG A 336 7.71 22.63 4.51
C ARG A 336 6.38 22.14 4.02
N ALA A 337 5.55 21.66 4.94
CA ALA A 337 4.22 21.20 4.60
C ALA A 337 3.26 22.36 4.33
N ASP A 338 2.90 22.53 3.05
CA ASP A 338 1.91 23.48 2.57
C ASP A 338 0.48 23.01 2.81
N ILE A 339 -0.49 23.92 2.65
CA ILE A 339 -1.92 23.59 2.71
C ILE A 339 -2.48 23.49 1.30
N VAL A 340 -3.07 22.33 0.98
CA VAL A 340 -3.78 22.10 -0.28
C VAL A 340 -5.25 21.85 0.00
N GLY A 341 -6.13 22.55 -0.70
CA GLY A 341 -7.58 22.39 -0.56
C GLY A 341 -8.30 22.26 -1.89
N PHE A 342 -9.13 21.22 -2.00
CA PHE A 342 -10.04 21.00 -3.12
C PHE A 342 -11.38 21.69 -2.84
N GLY A 343 -11.54 22.95 -3.26
CA GLY A 343 -12.72 23.78 -2.98
C GLY A 343 -13.83 23.64 -4.02
N ASP A 344 -14.75 24.61 -4.05
CA ASP A 344 -15.85 24.62 -5.03
C ASP A 344 -15.36 24.78 -6.47
N ALA A 345 -14.57 25.84 -6.72
CA ALA A 345 -14.09 26.17 -8.06
C ALA A 345 -12.93 25.29 -8.54
N GLY A 346 -12.15 24.74 -7.62
CA GLY A 346 -10.97 23.96 -7.95
C GLY A 346 -9.96 23.88 -6.81
N VAL A 347 -8.67 23.78 -7.14
CA VAL A 347 -7.61 23.57 -6.16
C VAL A 347 -6.98 24.89 -5.72
N TRP A 348 -6.81 25.02 -4.41
CA TRP A 348 -6.18 26.15 -3.76
C TRP A 348 -4.97 25.69 -2.95
N VAL A 349 -3.89 26.46 -2.98
CA VAL A 349 -2.67 26.20 -2.22
C VAL A 349 -2.31 27.42 -1.39
N SER A 350 -1.89 27.21 -0.14
CA SER A 350 -1.30 28.23 0.71
C SER A 350 0.06 27.71 1.19
N TYR A 351 1.11 28.46 0.86
CA TYR A 351 2.49 28.02 1.03
C TYR A 351 3.02 28.35 2.41
N ALA A 352 3.61 27.36 3.07
CA ALA A 352 4.23 27.49 4.36
C ALA A 352 5.54 28.30 4.26
N GLN A 353 5.78 29.16 5.24
CA GLN A 353 6.97 29.99 5.35
C GLN A 353 7.83 29.53 6.52
N ALA A 354 9.14 29.69 6.42
CA ALA A 354 10.09 29.26 7.46
C ALA A 354 9.84 29.94 8.83
N ASP A 355 9.18 31.10 8.87
CA ASP A 355 8.81 31.78 10.11
C ASP A 355 7.52 31.23 10.76
N GLY A 356 6.91 30.18 10.19
CA GLY A 356 5.67 29.55 10.62
C GLY A 356 4.39 30.26 10.13
N THR A 357 4.51 31.28 9.29
CA THR A 357 3.36 31.90 8.61
C THR A 357 3.01 31.15 7.33
N PHE A 358 1.86 31.50 6.75
CA PHE A 358 1.38 30.93 5.50
C PHE A 358 1.01 32.04 4.52
N SER A 359 1.25 31.83 3.23
CA SER A 359 0.85 32.77 2.18
C SER A 359 -0.67 32.88 2.09
N ALA A 360 -1.18 33.97 1.49
CA ALA A 360 -2.57 33.99 1.08
C ALA A 360 -2.89 32.80 0.15
N PRO A 361 -4.09 32.18 0.24
CA PRO A 361 -4.47 31.07 -0.63
C PRO A 361 -4.46 31.48 -2.11
N GLN A 362 -3.78 30.70 -2.94
CA GLN A 362 -3.67 30.89 -4.38
C GLN A 362 -4.53 29.86 -5.10
N PHE A 363 -5.27 30.30 -6.11
CA PHE A 363 -6.01 29.40 -7.00
C PHE A 363 -5.05 28.84 -8.04
N VAL A 364 -4.77 27.54 -7.96
CA VAL A 364 -3.74 26.90 -8.79
C VAL A 364 -4.31 26.08 -9.94
N LEU A 365 -5.57 25.64 -9.85
CA LEU A 365 -6.14 24.75 -10.87
C LEU A 365 -7.67 24.83 -10.91
N ASN A 366 -8.23 25.01 -12.12
CA ASN A 366 -9.67 25.06 -12.40
C ASN A 366 -10.27 23.67 -12.72
N ASP A 367 -10.02 22.69 -11.85
CA ASP A 367 -10.67 21.38 -11.84
C ASP A 367 -10.49 20.76 -10.45
N PHE A 368 -10.86 19.50 -10.26
CA PHE A 368 -10.86 18.77 -8.99
C PHE A 368 -11.76 19.35 -7.90
N GLY A 369 -12.51 20.41 -8.22
CA GLY A 369 -13.46 21.08 -7.32
C GLY A 369 -14.90 20.58 -7.43
N TYR A 370 -15.72 20.94 -6.45
CA TYR A 370 -17.12 20.52 -6.36
C TYR A 370 -17.95 20.93 -7.59
N ASN A 371 -17.72 22.12 -8.13
CA ASN A 371 -18.42 22.65 -9.31
C ASN A 371 -18.06 21.89 -10.60
N SER A 372 -16.89 21.26 -10.65
CA SER A 372 -16.46 20.39 -11.76
C SER A 372 -16.96 18.94 -11.61
N GLY A 373 -17.91 18.69 -10.70
CA GLY A 373 -18.58 17.40 -10.50
C GLY A 373 -17.84 16.44 -9.54
N TRP A 374 -16.78 16.88 -8.87
CA TRP A 374 -16.07 16.05 -7.91
C TRP A 374 -16.88 15.88 -6.62
N ARG A 375 -16.86 14.67 -6.06
CA ARG A 375 -17.75 14.25 -4.96
C ARG A 375 -16.97 13.31 -4.04
N VAL A 376 -16.95 13.58 -2.74
CA VAL A 376 -16.13 12.80 -1.79
C VAL A 376 -16.59 11.35 -1.72
N GLU A 377 -17.89 11.10 -1.83
CA GLU A 377 -18.49 9.77 -1.80
C GLU A 377 -18.27 8.93 -3.08
N LYS A 378 -17.70 9.52 -4.14
CA LYS A 378 -17.45 8.83 -5.42
C LYS A 378 -16.00 8.90 -5.88
N HIS A 379 -15.36 10.04 -5.64
CA HIS A 379 -14.15 10.47 -6.33
C HIS A 379 -13.00 10.77 -5.34
N PRO A 380 -12.22 9.73 -4.96
CA PRO A 380 -10.97 9.92 -4.23
C PRO A 380 -10.01 10.87 -4.96
N ARG A 381 -9.34 11.72 -4.21
CA ARG A 381 -8.36 12.71 -4.68
C ARG A 381 -7.13 12.66 -3.78
N PHE A 382 -5.96 12.78 -4.38
CA PHE A 382 -4.66 12.69 -3.74
C PHE A 382 -3.76 13.79 -4.29
N VAL A 383 -2.79 14.19 -3.49
CA VAL A 383 -1.67 15.03 -3.89
C VAL A 383 -0.43 14.20 -3.59
N VAL A 384 0.32 13.80 -4.61
CA VAL A 384 1.43 12.85 -4.46
C VAL A 384 2.26 12.78 -5.74
N ASP A 385 3.57 12.63 -5.61
CA ASP A 385 4.47 12.46 -6.77
C ASP A 385 4.25 11.07 -7.39
N VAL A 386 3.74 11.03 -8.62
CA VAL A 386 3.60 9.81 -9.43
C VAL A 386 4.64 9.73 -10.55
N THR A 387 5.42 10.79 -10.76
CA THR A 387 6.44 10.85 -11.82
C THR A 387 7.84 10.53 -11.34
N GLY A 388 8.08 10.59 -10.03
CA GLY A 388 9.37 10.40 -9.37
C GLY A 388 10.30 11.61 -9.52
N ASP A 389 9.76 12.80 -9.82
CA ASP A 389 10.53 14.02 -10.03
C ASP A 389 10.69 14.89 -8.77
N GLY A 390 10.16 14.43 -7.64
CA GLY A 390 10.18 15.11 -6.35
C GLY A 390 9.09 16.17 -6.18
N ARG A 391 8.20 16.36 -7.17
CA ARG A 391 7.10 17.31 -7.11
C ARG A 391 5.77 16.57 -7.04
N PRO A 392 4.92 16.84 -6.04
CA PRO A 392 3.62 16.20 -5.99
C PRO A 392 2.71 16.57 -7.16
N ASP A 393 2.02 15.56 -7.69
CA ASP A 393 0.99 15.69 -8.70
C ASP A 393 -0.40 15.65 -8.05
N ILE A 394 -1.41 16.23 -8.72
CA ILE A 394 -2.80 16.05 -8.30
C ILE A 394 -3.37 14.86 -9.05
N VAL A 395 -3.79 13.83 -8.30
CA VAL A 395 -4.41 12.62 -8.85
C VAL A 395 -5.84 12.48 -8.37
N GLY A 396 -6.77 12.21 -9.27
CA GLY A 396 -8.17 12.02 -8.92
C GLY A 396 -8.86 10.92 -9.72
N PHE A 397 -9.63 10.10 -9.02
CA PHE A 397 -10.40 9.00 -9.59
C PHE A 397 -11.82 9.48 -9.89
N LYS A 398 -12.11 9.86 -11.14
CA LYS A 398 -13.40 10.44 -11.56
C LYS A 398 -14.31 9.41 -12.23
N ASP A 399 -15.38 9.84 -12.88
CA ASP A 399 -16.32 8.97 -13.59
C ASP A 399 -15.66 8.14 -14.70
N LEU A 400 -14.85 8.78 -15.55
CA LEU A 400 -14.25 8.15 -16.74
C LEU A 400 -12.89 7.47 -16.49
N GLY A 401 -12.33 7.63 -15.30
CA GLY A 401 -11.09 6.99 -14.91
C GLY A 401 -10.20 7.89 -14.05
N VAL A 402 -8.89 7.67 -14.12
CA VAL A 402 -7.89 8.42 -13.33
C VAL A 402 -7.42 9.63 -14.10
N TYR A 403 -7.54 10.80 -13.48
CA TYR A 403 -7.04 12.07 -13.97
C TYR A 403 -5.81 12.49 -13.19
N VAL A 404 -4.77 12.94 -13.90
CA VAL A 404 -3.55 13.51 -13.30
C VAL A 404 -3.34 14.91 -13.82
N SER A 405 -2.95 15.81 -12.94
CA SER A 405 -2.48 17.15 -13.24
C SER A 405 -1.09 17.29 -12.64
N TYR A 406 -0.08 17.39 -13.51
CA TYR A 406 1.32 17.21 -13.13
C TYR A 406 1.90 18.46 -12.49
N GLY A 407 2.61 18.26 -11.38
CA GLY A 407 3.35 19.31 -10.70
C GLY A 407 4.45 19.89 -11.60
N GLN A 408 4.60 21.21 -11.60
CA GLN A 408 5.58 21.92 -12.40
C GLN A 408 6.64 22.57 -11.50
N ALA A 409 7.85 22.77 -12.05
CA ALA A 409 8.98 23.35 -11.30
C ALA A 409 8.72 24.75 -10.71
N ASN A 410 7.71 25.46 -11.19
CA ASN A 410 7.31 26.78 -10.72
C ASN A 410 6.16 26.74 -9.68
N GLY A 411 5.78 25.56 -9.17
CA GLY A 411 4.68 25.38 -8.22
C GLY A 411 3.27 25.43 -8.82
N THR A 412 3.14 25.48 -10.16
CA THR A 412 1.85 25.35 -10.85
C THR A 412 1.55 23.90 -11.23
N PHE A 413 0.34 23.63 -11.70
CA PHE A 413 -0.06 22.31 -12.20
C PHE A 413 -0.47 22.34 -13.67
N SER A 414 -0.25 21.25 -14.40
CA SER A 414 -0.71 21.11 -15.80
C SER A 414 -2.24 21.07 -15.88
N ALA A 415 -2.81 21.21 -17.08
CA ALA A 415 -4.21 20.83 -17.27
C ALA A 415 -4.43 19.35 -16.91
N PRO A 416 -5.59 18.96 -16.33
CA PRO A 416 -5.87 17.57 -16.00
C PRO A 416 -5.94 16.69 -17.24
N GLN A 417 -5.31 15.52 -17.17
CA GLN A 417 -5.27 14.53 -18.25
C GLN A 417 -5.89 13.22 -17.77
N LEU A 418 -6.76 12.61 -18.58
CA LEU A 418 -7.21 11.23 -18.34
C LEU A 418 -6.04 10.29 -18.68
N VAL A 419 -5.39 9.73 -17.67
CA VAL A 419 -4.21 8.87 -17.84
C VAL A 419 -4.55 7.38 -17.90
N VAL A 420 -5.65 6.98 -17.26
CA VAL A 420 -6.13 5.59 -17.25
C VAL A 420 -7.64 5.57 -17.36
N ALA A 421 -8.19 4.94 -18.40
CA ALA A 421 -9.64 4.76 -18.61
C ALA A 421 -10.23 3.58 -17.79
N ASN A 422 -9.92 3.54 -16.49
CA ASN A 422 -10.37 2.56 -15.50
C ASN A 422 -10.23 3.17 -14.09
N PHE A 423 -10.49 2.42 -13.02
CA PHE A 423 -10.50 2.89 -11.62
C PHE A 423 -11.53 4.00 -11.31
N GLY A 424 -12.36 4.33 -12.28
CA GLY A 424 -13.37 5.38 -12.21
C GLY A 424 -14.74 4.87 -11.79
N TYR A 425 -15.62 5.81 -11.43
CA TYR A 425 -16.97 5.46 -10.97
C TYR A 425 -17.78 4.74 -12.06
N ASN A 426 -17.70 5.22 -13.31
CA ASN A 426 -18.31 4.54 -14.47
C ASN A 426 -17.30 3.62 -15.14
N ALA A 427 -16.09 4.10 -15.41
CA ALA A 427 -15.03 3.31 -16.02
C ALA A 427 -14.46 2.28 -15.03
N GLY A 428 -14.94 1.04 -15.12
CA GLY A 428 -14.57 -0.07 -14.24
C GLY A 428 -15.47 -0.25 -13.01
N GLY A 429 -16.47 0.62 -12.80
CA GLY A 429 -17.48 0.42 -11.76
C GLY A 429 -16.99 0.62 -10.32
N TRP A 430 -15.96 1.44 -10.10
CA TRP A 430 -15.31 1.58 -8.80
C TRP A 430 -16.16 2.38 -7.81
N ARG A 431 -16.11 2.03 -6.52
CA ARG A 431 -17.00 2.53 -5.47
C ARG A 431 -16.22 2.79 -4.20
N VAL A 432 -16.39 3.95 -3.57
CA VAL A 432 -15.64 4.32 -2.36
C VAL A 432 -15.98 3.37 -1.21
N GLU A 433 -17.24 2.97 -1.10
CA GLU A 433 -17.75 2.08 -0.05
C GLU A 433 -17.37 0.60 -0.22
N ARG A 434 -16.70 0.23 -1.33
CA ARG A 434 -16.32 -1.17 -1.62
C ARG A 434 -14.85 -1.34 -1.99
N HIS A 435 -14.33 -0.41 -2.79
CA HIS A 435 -13.10 -0.55 -3.55
C HIS A 435 -12.08 0.53 -3.18
N PRO A 436 -11.25 0.28 -2.13
CA PRO A 436 -10.09 1.12 -1.83
C PRO A 436 -9.18 1.29 -3.04
N ARG A 437 -8.67 2.51 -3.21
CA ARG A 437 -7.75 2.91 -4.28
C ARG A 437 -6.64 3.74 -3.66
N PHE A 438 -5.41 3.44 -4.02
CA PHE A 438 -4.20 4.01 -3.45
C PHE A 438 -3.18 4.23 -4.55
N LEU A 439 -2.17 5.05 -4.23
CA LEU A 439 -0.99 5.23 -5.05
C LEU A 439 0.23 4.77 -4.24
N ALA A 440 0.99 3.83 -4.79
CA ALA A 440 2.17 3.25 -4.13
C ALA A 440 3.17 2.75 -5.17
N ASP A 441 4.46 2.84 -4.87
CA ASP A 441 5.49 2.26 -5.72
C ASP A 441 5.49 0.73 -5.56
N THR A 442 4.98 0.01 -6.56
CA THR A 442 4.94 -1.46 -6.57
C THR A 442 6.12 -2.06 -7.33
N THR A 443 7.00 -1.23 -7.90
CA THR A 443 8.10 -1.68 -8.76
C THR A 443 9.49 -1.37 -8.19
N GLY A 444 9.59 -0.41 -7.28
CA GLY A 444 10.81 0.06 -6.63
C GLY A 444 11.57 1.06 -7.50
N ASP A 445 10.88 1.72 -8.43
CA ASP A 445 11.48 2.67 -9.37
C ASP A 445 11.35 4.15 -8.94
N GLY A 446 10.77 4.40 -7.76
CA GLY A 446 10.52 5.73 -7.19
C GLY A 446 9.24 6.40 -7.70
N ARG A 447 8.49 5.75 -8.60
CA ARG A 447 7.21 6.25 -9.12
C ARG A 447 6.06 5.50 -8.48
N ARG A 448 5.00 6.22 -8.14
CA ARG A 448 3.82 5.60 -7.53
C ARG A 448 2.85 5.11 -8.59
N ASP A 449 2.55 3.82 -8.54
CA ASP A 449 1.58 3.13 -9.38
C ASP A 449 0.16 3.32 -8.87
N ILE A 450 -0.83 3.12 -9.74
CA ILE A 450 -2.23 3.08 -9.35
C ILE A 450 -2.59 1.67 -8.90
N VAL A 451 -3.03 1.54 -7.65
CA VAL A 451 -3.45 0.26 -7.06
C VAL A 451 -4.90 0.32 -6.61
N GLY A 452 -5.71 -0.63 -7.07
CA GLY A 452 -7.13 -0.71 -6.75
C GLY A 452 -7.55 -2.09 -6.26
N PHE A 453 -8.21 -2.14 -5.10
CA PHE A 453 -8.83 -3.33 -4.54
C PHE A 453 -10.26 -3.48 -5.09
N GLY A 454 -10.41 -4.12 -6.25
CA GLY A 454 -11.68 -4.20 -6.98
C GLY A 454 -12.61 -5.31 -6.49
N ASP A 455 -13.51 -5.77 -7.36
CA ASP A 455 -14.40 -6.91 -7.09
C ASP A 455 -13.68 -8.25 -7.21
N ALA A 456 -12.91 -8.44 -8.28
CA ALA A 456 -12.30 -9.73 -8.64
C ALA A 456 -10.83 -9.91 -8.22
N GLY A 457 -10.23 -8.88 -7.61
CA GLY A 457 -8.83 -8.90 -7.18
C GLY A 457 -8.24 -7.51 -6.97
N VAL A 458 -6.94 -7.47 -6.67
CA VAL A 458 -6.12 -6.26 -6.70
C VAL A 458 -5.67 -6.01 -8.13
N TRP A 459 -5.86 -4.80 -8.61
CA TRP A 459 -5.48 -4.32 -9.94
C TRP A 459 -4.39 -3.27 -9.80
N VAL A 460 -3.38 -3.34 -10.66
CA VAL A 460 -2.28 -2.37 -10.72
C VAL A 460 -2.18 -1.82 -12.12
N SER A 461 -1.96 -0.51 -12.24
CA SER A 461 -1.55 0.18 -13.45
C SER A 461 -0.27 0.93 -13.11
N ARG A 462 0.85 0.45 -13.65
CA ARG A 462 2.18 0.95 -13.33
C ARG A 462 2.48 2.29 -13.99
N ALA A 463 3.15 3.17 -13.25
CA ALA A 463 3.68 4.42 -13.75
C ALA A 463 4.85 4.14 -14.70
N LEU A 464 4.91 4.90 -15.80
CA LEU A 464 5.93 4.78 -16.82
C LEU A 464 6.89 5.96 -16.75
N ALA A 465 8.15 5.74 -17.13
CA ALA A 465 9.16 6.80 -17.22
C ALA A 465 8.79 7.94 -18.18
N SER A 466 7.86 7.70 -19.11
CA SER A 466 7.32 8.72 -20.01
C SER A 466 6.29 9.64 -19.36
N GLY A 467 5.95 9.44 -18.07
CA GLY A 467 4.92 10.17 -17.34
C GLY A 467 3.50 9.60 -17.52
N GLY A 468 3.33 8.54 -18.32
CA GLY A 468 2.04 7.85 -18.48
C GLY A 468 1.86 6.66 -17.53
N PHE A 469 0.78 5.91 -17.74
CA PHE A 469 0.50 4.66 -17.01
C PHE A 469 0.18 3.53 -18.00
N GLU A 470 0.56 2.30 -17.66
CA GLU A 470 0.17 1.13 -18.46
C GLU A 470 -1.32 0.75 -18.27
N ASN A 471 -1.84 -0.10 -19.16
CA ASN A 471 -3.17 -0.67 -18.96
C ASN A 471 -3.23 -1.47 -17.65
N PRO A 472 -4.32 -1.34 -16.87
CA PRO A 472 -4.43 -2.04 -15.60
C PRO A 472 -4.49 -3.57 -15.77
N GLY A 473 -3.70 -4.28 -14.96
CA GLY A 473 -3.70 -5.73 -14.86
C GLY A 473 -4.10 -6.21 -13.46
N ARG A 474 -4.80 -7.34 -13.38
CA ARG A 474 -5.09 -7.99 -12.09
C ARG A 474 -3.84 -8.73 -11.61
N VAL A 475 -3.32 -8.34 -10.46
CA VAL A 475 -2.08 -8.91 -9.89
C VAL A 475 -2.35 -9.91 -8.77
N ILE A 476 -3.45 -9.76 -8.02
CA ILE A 476 -3.78 -10.66 -6.89
C ILE A 476 -5.27 -11.03 -6.96
N ALA A 477 -5.60 -12.33 -6.94
CA ALA A 477 -6.98 -12.84 -6.91
C ALA A 477 -7.56 -12.94 -5.48
N ASN A 478 -7.33 -11.92 -4.66
CA ASN A 478 -7.79 -11.80 -3.27
C ASN A 478 -7.81 -10.30 -2.87
N PHE A 479 -7.94 -9.98 -1.57
CA PHE A 479 -8.05 -8.62 -1.01
C PHE A 479 -9.20 -7.77 -1.56
N ALA A 480 -10.09 -8.40 -2.32
CA ALA A 480 -11.12 -7.76 -3.12
C ALA A 480 -12.51 -8.01 -2.56
N TYR A 481 -13.48 -7.23 -3.04
CA TYR A 481 -14.83 -7.23 -2.49
C TYR A 481 -15.53 -8.59 -2.67
N SER A 482 -15.51 -9.13 -3.89
CA SER A 482 -16.05 -10.45 -4.19
C SER A 482 -14.98 -11.53 -3.99
N ALA A 483 -13.79 -11.35 -4.57
CA ALA A 483 -12.66 -12.25 -4.40
C ALA A 483 -11.96 -12.06 -3.04
N GLY A 484 -12.27 -12.93 -2.09
CA GLY A 484 -11.75 -12.91 -0.72
C GLY A 484 -12.69 -12.27 0.31
N GLY A 485 -13.82 -11.69 -0.11
CA GLY A 485 -14.86 -11.21 0.81
C GLY A 485 -14.46 -9.99 1.65
N TRP A 486 -13.57 -9.14 1.16
CA TRP A 486 -13.06 -7.99 1.89
C TRP A 486 -14.10 -6.86 1.92
N ARG A 487 -14.16 -6.11 3.03
CA ARG A 487 -15.24 -5.16 3.33
C ARG A 487 -14.63 -3.93 3.95
N VAL A 488 -14.95 -2.73 3.48
CA VAL A 488 -14.32 -1.49 3.96
C VAL A 488 -14.65 -1.25 5.44
N GLU A 489 -15.85 -1.60 5.86
CA GLU A 489 -16.37 -1.45 7.22
C GLU A 489 -15.82 -2.47 8.23
N LYS A 490 -15.06 -3.48 7.78
CA LYS A 490 -14.47 -4.52 8.65
C LYS A 490 -12.98 -4.70 8.47
N HIS A 491 -12.52 -4.61 7.23
CA HIS A 491 -11.23 -5.07 6.77
C HIS A 491 -10.41 -3.94 6.12
N PRO A 492 -9.72 -3.12 6.92
CA PRO A 492 -8.72 -2.17 6.44
C PRO A 492 -7.66 -2.85 5.58
N ARG A 493 -7.23 -2.15 4.52
CA ARG A 493 -6.21 -2.60 3.56
C ARG A 493 -5.28 -1.44 3.28
N PHE A 494 -3.99 -1.74 3.23
CA PHE A 494 -2.91 -0.77 3.07
C PHE A 494 -1.89 -1.29 2.07
N LEU A 495 -1.08 -0.35 1.58
CA LEU A 495 0.12 -0.61 0.81
C LEU A 495 1.29 -0.03 1.59
N ALA A 496 2.28 -0.85 1.89
CA ALA A 496 3.46 -0.44 2.64
C ALA A 496 4.60 -1.41 2.35
N ASP A 497 5.83 -0.90 2.35
CA ASP A 497 7.02 -1.74 2.28
C ASP A 497 7.26 -2.40 3.64
N ILE A 498 7.01 -3.70 3.75
CA ILE A 498 7.17 -4.43 5.02
C ILE A 498 8.46 -5.26 5.08
N THR A 499 9.29 -5.24 4.03
CA THR A 499 10.57 -5.98 4.02
C THR A 499 11.80 -5.11 3.75
N GLY A 500 11.58 -3.87 3.33
CA GLY A 500 12.60 -2.83 3.14
C GLY A 500 13.25 -2.89 1.77
N GLU A 501 12.60 -3.51 0.79
CA GLU A 501 13.12 -3.65 -0.57
C GLU A 501 12.81 -2.45 -1.48
N GLY A 502 12.13 -1.44 -0.97
CA GLY A 502 11.68 -0.26 -1.71
C GLY A 502 10.38 -0.47 -2.48
N ARG A 503 9.62 -1.55 -2.22
CA ARG A 503 8.37 -1.86 -2.91
C ARG A 503 7.23 -2.02 -1.93
N ALA A 504 6.05 -1.52 -2.30
CA ALA A 504 4.88 -1.64 -1.47
C ALA A 504 4.23 -3.03 -1.56
N ASP A 505 4.08 -3.67 -0.42
CA ASP A 505 3.32 -4.91 -0.24
C ASP A 505 1.86 -4.62 0.09
N VAL A 506 0.98 -5.57 -0.20
CA VAL A 506 -0.41 -5.52 0.26
C VAL A 506 -0.50 -6.03 1.69
N VAL A 507 -1.03 -5.21 2.59
CA VAL A 507 -1.35 -5.59 3.98
C VAL A 507 -2.84 -5.42 4.24
N GLY A 508 -3.53 -6.52 4.57
CA GLY A 508 -4.97 -6.54 4.84
C GLY A 508 -5.32 -7.12 6.20
N PHE A 509 -6.13 -6.39 6.96
CA PHE A 509 -6.65 -6.83 8.25
C PHE A 509 -7.96 -7.60 8.06
N GLY A 510 -7.88 -8.92 7.90
CA GLY A 510 -9.02 -9.81 7.61
C GLY A 510 -9.72 -10.34 8.86
N TYR A 511 -10.54 -11.39 8.70
CA TYR A 511 -11.19 -12.07 9.85
C TYR A 511 -10.18 -12.75 10.77
N ALA A 512 -9.31 -13.60 10.21
CA ALA A 512 -8.37 -14.43 10.95
C ALA A 512 -7.09 -13.71 11.41
N GLY A 513 -6.92 -12.44 11.04
CA GLY A 513 -5.76 -11.62 11.41
C GLY A 513 -5.23 -10.78 10.26
N VAL A 514 -3.93 -10.49 10.27
CA VAL A 514 -3.24 -9.71 9.22
C VAL A 514 -2.74 -10.63 8.12
N TRP A 515 -3.18 -10.35 6.89
CA TRP A 515 -2.77 -11.03 5.67
C TRP A 515 -1.83 -10.12 4.89
N VAL A 516 -0.77 -10.70 4.33
CA VAL A 516 0.20 -9.99 3.49
C VAL A 516 0.33 -10.68 2.14
N SER A 517 0.48 -9.90 1.07
CA SER A 517 0.93 -10.41 -0.23
C SER A 517 2.04 -9.51 -0.74
N ARG A 518 3.17 -10.14 -1.07
CA ARG A 518 4.32 -9.42 -1.59
C ARG A 518 4.11 -9.11 -3.06
N CYS A 519 4.42 -7.87 -3.46
CA CYS A 519 4.23 -7.39 -4.82
C CYS A 519 5.52 -7.47 -5.63
#